data_AF-A0A9E4HRL4-F1
#
_entry.id   AF-A0A9E4HRL4-F1
#
_cell.length_a   1.000
_cell.length_b   1.000
_cell.length_c   1.000
_cell.angle_alpha   90.00
_cell.angle_beta   90.00
_cell.angle_gamma   90.00
#
_symmetry.space_group_name_H-M   'P 1'
#
loop_
_entity.id
_entity.type
_entity.pdbx_description
1 polymer ?
#
loop_
_entity_poly.entity_id
_entity_poly.type
_entity_poly.pdbx_seq_one_letter_code
_entity_poly.pdbx_strand_id
1 'polypeptide(L)'
;IWWLVQGRRHHLIGIRHLGLYLMGALVSLAPNLIWNLNNGFVTARHLSHNANLDEPHYSITGSLEFLLAQGGIVGPLVLVVMIAVMVQQRRHPSAPFWIALFIPAISVITVQGFFSDANANWAIASWPPAVVLTAGLLAAMATRWRQVMTAGIAINTGLMLVVLVASMMGSLGPLTPASDPFRRLRHWDAHAADLMAFASAHTATTIVTERRGTAAKLIWETRHYGMTIELVDANGIAENHFEQRHPWRPSSRAIVLVNEESLPSPLDGVTWAGVMAASDHRISSKRSRALRFHLGREAE
;
A
#
# COMPACT_ATOMS: atom_id res chain seq x y z
N ILE A 1 -25.11 12.64 14.46
CA ILE A 1 -24.97 13.27 15.82
C ILE A 1 -24.56 14.74 15.69
N TRP A 2 -23.44 15.08 15.04
CA TRP A 2 -22.97 16.47 14.89
C TRP A 2 -23.99 17.45 14.25
N TRP A 3 -24.65 17.02 13.18
CA TRP A 3 -25.72 17.76 12.48
C TRP A 3 -26.93 18.11 13.36
N LEU A 4 -27.14 17.38 14.47
CA LEU A 4 -28.22 17.63 15.41
C LEU A 4 -27.86 18.73 16.44
N VAL A 5 -26.58 19.08 16.58
CA VAL A 5 -26.07 19.87 17.72
C VAL A 5 -25.72 21.32 17.36
N GLN A 6 -25.37 21.62 16.11
CA GLN A 6 -24.77 22.92 15.71
C GLN A 6 -25.72 23.89 14.97
N GLY A 7 -27.03 23.65 14.98
CA GLY A 7 -28.01 24.50 14.29
C GLY A 7 -28.17 25.90 14.89
N ARG A 8 -27.24 26.83 14.62
CA ARG A 8 -27.41 28.26 14.93
C ARG A 8 -28.34 29.00 13.97
N ARG A 9 -28.94 28.32 12.98
CA ARG A 9 -30.02 28.82 12.13
C ARG A 9 -31.00 27.68 11.81
N HIS A 10 -32.18 27.74 12.41
CA HIS A 10 -33.48 27.06 12.24
C HIS A 10 -33.75 26.05 11.08
N HIS A 11 -32.81 25.21 10.66
CA HIS A 11 -33.14 23.98 9.95
C HIS A 11 -32.67 22.80 10.81
N LEU A 12 -33.51 22.43 11.79
CA LEU A 12 -33.36 21.18 12.50
C LEU A 12 -33.33 20.06 11.45
N ILE A 13 -32.22 19.32 11.41
CA ILE A 13 -32.11 18.11 10.61
C ILE A 13 -33.04 17.08 11.24
N GLY A 14 -34.30 17.13 10.80
CA GLY A 14 -35.32 16.17 11.20
C GLY A 14 -34.99 14.77 10.70
N ILE A 15 -35.70 13.78 11.26
CA ILE A 15 -35.56 12.35 10.91
C ILE A 15 -35.63 12.10 9.40
N ARG A 16 -36.42 12.90 8.67
CA ARG A 16 -36.54 12.82 7.20
C ARG A 16 -35.21 13.12 6.49
N HIS A 17 -34.48 14.13 6.93
CA HIS A 17 -33.18 14.49 6.35
C HIS A 17 -32.13 13.41 6.66
N LEU A 18 -32.16 12.84 7.86
CA LEU A 18 -31.31 11.71 8.20
C LEU A 18 -31.65 10.50 7.34
N GLY A 19 -32.94 10.21 7.14
CA GLY A 19 -33.41 9.16 6.25
C GLY A 19 -32.93 9.34 4.82
N LEU A 20 -33.05 10.56 4.26
CA LEU A 20 -32.55 10.89 2.91
C LEU A 20 -31.02 10.73 2.83
N TYR A 21 -30.28 11.18 3.84
CA TYR A 21 -28.83 10.99 3.89
C TYR A 21 -28.44 9.51 3.92
N LEU A 22 -29.05 8.72 4.81
CA LEU A 22 -28.77 7.29 4.91
C LEU A 22 -29.17 6.54 3.64
N MET A 23 -30.30 6.89 3.04
CA MET A 23 -30.72 6.34 1.75
C MET A 23 -29.72 6.67 0.65
N GLY A 24 -29.29 7.93 0.54
CA GLY A 24 -28.27 8.33 -0.43
C GLY A 24 -26.94 7.62 -0.23
N ALA A 25 -26.51 7.44 1.02
CA ALA A 25 -25.31 6.67 1.37
C ALA A 25 -25.45 5.19 0.98
N LEU A 26 -26.58 4.56 1.32
CA LEU A 26 -26.85 3.16 0.97
C LEU A 26 -26.94 2.95 -0.54
N VAL A 27 -27.62 3.83 -1.27
CA VAL A 27 -27.68 3.77 -2.75
C VAL A 27 -26.28 3.91 -3.35
N SER A 28 -25.46 4.82 -2.82
CA SER A 28 -24.06 5.00 -3.27
C SER A 28 -23.19 3.77 -2.97
N LEU A 29 -23.43 3.10 -1.85
CA LEU A 29 -22.68 1.91 -1.43
C LEU A 29 -23.21 0.60 -2.04
N ALA A 30 -24.48 0.57 -2.48
CA ALA A 30 -25.17 -0.64 -2.89
C ALA A 30 -24.46 -1.44 -3.97
N PRO A 31 -23.89 -0.85 -5.05
CA PRO A 31 -23.18 -1.63 -6.07
C PRO A 31 -22.01 -2.44 -5.49
N ASN A 32 -21.23 -1.82 -4.59
CA ASN A 32 -20.10 -2.48 -3.94
C ASN A 32 -20.57 -3.54 -2.94
N LEU A 33 -21.60 -3.24 -2.14
CA LEU A 33 -22.14 -4.19 -1.16
C LEU A 33 -22.74 -5.42 -1.84
N ILE A 34 -23.54 -5.24 -2.89
CA ILE A 34 -24.16 -6.33 -3.66
C ILE A 34 -23.08 -7.16 -4.35
N TRP A 35 -22.09 -6.51 -4.98
CA TRP A 35 -20.99 -7.24 -5.61
C TRP A 35 -20.20 -8.06 -4.57
N ASN A 36 -19.91 -7.49 -3.39
CA ASN A 36 -19.18 -8.19 -2.35
C ASN A 36 -19.94 -9.40 -1.80
N LEU A 37 -21.25 -9.24 -1.58
CA LEU A 37 -22.16 -10.32 -1.19
C LEU A 37 -22.13 -11.47 -2.20
N ASN A 38 -22.21 -11.16 -3.50
CA ASN A 38 -22.21 -12.15 -4.57
C ASN A 38 -20.84 -12.81 -4.81
N ASN A 39 -19.75 -12.27 -4.25
CA ASN A 39 -18.39 -12.80 -4.36
C ASN A 39 -17.86 -13.30 -3.01
N GLY A 40 -18.75 -13.79 -2.15
CA GLY A 40 -18.39 -14.42 -0.88
C GLY A 40 -17.62 -13.50 0.07
N PHE A 41 -17.93 -12.20 0.08
CA PHE A 41 -17.28 -11.21 0.95
C PHE A 41 -15.76 -11.08 0.77
N VAL A 42 -15.23 -11.34 -0.43
CA VAL A 42 -13.79 -11.35 -0.70
C VAL A 42 -13.08 -10.06 -0.23
N THR A 43 -13.63 -8.87 -0.51
CA THR A 43 -13.03 -7.61 -0.02
C THR A 43 -13.04 -7.49 1.50
N ALA A 44 -14.12 -7.89 2.18
CA ALA A 44 -14.19 -7.81 3.63
C ALA A 44 -13.18 -8.76 4.29
N ARG A 45 -13.03 -9.98 3.77
CA ARG A 45 -12.02 -10.94 4.22
C ARG A 45 -10.60 -10.43 4.00
N HIS A 46 -10.28 -9.88 2.81
CA HIS A 46 -8.98 -9.27 2.57
C HIS A 46 -8.70 -8.07 3.48
N LEU A 47 -9.72 -7.23 3.75
CA LEU A 47 -9.55 -6.09 4.66
C LEU A 47 -9.30 -6.57 6.09
N SER A 48 -10.03 -7.59 6.54
CA SER A 48 -9.84 -8.22 7.86
C SER A 48 -8.44 -8.80 8.02
N HIS A 49 -7.97 -9.56 7.02
CA HIS A 49 -6.63 -10.14 7.03
C HIS A 49 -5.54 -9.05 7.00
N ASN A 50 -5.70 -8.02 6.17
CA ASN A 50 -4.78 -6.87 6.14
C ASN A 50 -4.76 -6.10 7.46
N ALA A 51 -5.89 -6.06 8.17
CA ALA A 51 -6.04 -5.44 9.49
C ALA A 51 -5.68 -6.39 10.63
N ASN A 52 -5.19 -7.61 10.34
CA ASN A 52 -4.80 -8.63 11.30
C ASN A 52 -5.81 -8.83 12.46
N LEU A 53 -7.10 -8.82 12.15
CA LEU A 53 -8.15 -8.87 13.17
C LEU A 53 -8.28 -10.25 13.85
N ASP A 54 -7.73 -11.29 13.22
CA ASP A 54 -7.78 -12.67 13.73
C ASP A 54 -6.80 -12.89 14.90
N GLU A 55 -5.73 -12.10 14.97
CA GLU A 55 -4.69 -12.17 16.01
C GLU A 55 -4.38 -10.76 16.57
N PRO A 56 -5.32 -10.15 17.33
CA PRO A 56 -5.13 -8.78 17.80
C PRO A 56 -4.03 -8.68 18.87
N HIS A 57 -3.17 -7.69 18.72
CA HIS A 57 -2.19 -7.26 19.73
C HIS A 57 -2.58 -5.90 20.31
N TYR A 58 -3.09 -5.92 21.54
CA TYR A 58 -3.56 -4.70 22.21
C TYR A 58 -2.41 -3.75 22.57
N SER A 59 -2.39 -2.55 21.97
CA SER A 59 -1.31 -1.57 22.17
C SER A 59 -1.80 -0.12 22.14
N ILE A 60 -1.85 0.52 23.32
CA ILE A 60 -2.07 1.98 23.40
C ILE A 60 -0.93 2.71 22.68
N THR A 61 0.29 2.20 22.78
CA THR A 61 1.45 2.74 22.07
C THR A 61 1.24 2.70 20.56
N GLY A 62 0.66 1.64 20.00
CA GLY A 62 0.34 1.54 18.58
C GLY A 62 -0.64 2.62 18.10
N SER A 63 -1.67 2.94 18.92
CA SER A 63 -2.57 4.06 18.65
C SER A 63 -1.84 5.42 18.65
N LEU A 64 -0.92 5.62 19.60
CA LEU A 64 -0.12 6.84 19.69
C LEU A 64 0.88 6.95 18.54
N GLU A 65 1.56 5.87 18.19
CA GLU A 65 2.47 5.78 17.04
C GLU A 65 1.73 6.10 15.74
N PHE A 66 0.52 5.58 15.57
CA PHE A 66 -0.32 5.92 14.43
C PHE A 66 -0.66 7.43 14.36
N LEU A 67 -1.04 8.03 15.49
CA LEU A 67 -1.32 9.47 15.57
C LEU A 67 -0.05 10.31 15.32
N LEU A 68 1.11 9.87 15.80
CA LEU A 68 2.39 10.52 15.50
C LEU A 68 2.74 10.40 14.02
N ALA A 69 2.49 9.23 13.40
CA ALA A 69 2.70 9.01 11.98
C ALA A 69 1.84 9.95 11.12
N GLN A 70 0.65 10.32 11.57
CA GLN A 70 -0.20 11.32 10.91
C GLN A 70 0.48 12.70 10.82
N GLY A 71 1.30 13.06 11.81
CA GLY A 71 2.13 14.26 11.74
C GLY A 71 3.20 14.18 10.66
N GLY A 72 3.76 12.99 10.41
CA GLY A 72 4.66 12.72 9.29
C GLY A 72 3.97 12.79 7.93
N ILE A 73 2.74 12.25 7.82
CA ILE A 73 1.93 12.29 6.60
C ILE A 73 1.61 13.72 6.17
N VAL A 74 1.18 14.55 7.13
CA VAL A 74 0.85 15.97 6.86
C VAL A 74 2.09 16.83 6.71
N GLY A 75 3.18 16.47 7.39
CA GLY A 75 4.39 17.27 7.51
C GLY A 75 4.31 18.26 8.69
N PRO A 76 5.42 18.46 9.43
CA PRO A 76 5.39 19.14 10.73
C PRO A 76 4.94 20.60 10.66
N LEU A 77 5.37 21.36 9.64
CA LEU A 77 4.95 22.76 9.51
C LEU A 77 3.46 22.88 9.14
N VAL A 78 2.98 22.05 8.22
CA VAL A 78 1.56 22.03 7.84
C VAL A 78 0.71 21.63 9.05
N LEU A 79 1.14 20.62 9.82
CA LEU A 79 0.47 20.21 11.05
C LEU A 79 0.37 21.37 12.05
N VAL A 80 1.46 22.11 12.27
CA VAL A 80 1.46 23.30 13.16
C VAL A 80 0.45 24.34 12.69
N VAL A 81 0.36 24.61 11.37
CA VAL A 81 -0.67 25.52 10.83
C VAL A 81 -2.08 24.96 11.03
N MET A 82 -2.31 23.67 10.78
CA MET A 82 -3.62 23.04 10.98
C MET A 82 -4.09 23.15 12.42
N ILE A 83 -3.22 22.84 13.40
CA ILE A 83 -3.52 23.00 14.82
C ILE A 83 -3.79 24.48 15.14
N ALA A 84 -2.97 25.40 14.63
CA ALA A 84 -3.15 26.83 14.85
C ALA A 84 -4.50 27.35 14.32
N VAL A 85 -4.93 26.90 13.13
CA VAL A 85 -6.25 27.19 12.57
C VAL A 85 -7.33 26.61 13.47
N MET A 86 -7.25 25.34 13.84
CA MET A 86 -8.25 24.67 14.67
C MET A 86 -8.41 25.34 16.03
N VAL A 87 -7.33 25.85 16.64
CA VAL A 87 -7.37 26.54 17.93
C VAL A 87 -7.88 27.98 17.80
N GLN A 88 -7.33 28.77 16.87
CA GLN A 88 -7.66 30.20 16.73
C GLN A 88 -9.04 30.43 16.11
N GLN A 89 -9.47 29.52 15.22
CA GLN A 89 -10.74 29.62 14.50
C GLN A 89 -11.79 28.61 14.99
N ARG A 90 -11.62 28.03 16.19
CA ARG A 90 -12.55 27.05 16.79
C ARG A 90 -14.01 27.52 16.89
N ARG A 91 -14.23 28.83 16.91
CA ARG A 91 -15.57 29.45 16.99
C ARG A 91 -16.18 29.75 15.63
N HIS A 92 -15.44 29.51 14.54
CA HIS A 92 -15.95 29.76 13.20
C HIS A 92 -17.13 28.83 12.89
N PRO A 93 -18.27 29.34 12.36
CA PRO A 93 -19.48 28.53 12.17
C PRO A 93 -19.31 27.30 11.28
N SER A 94 -18.38 27.34 10.32
CA SER A 94 -18.10 26.21 9.43
C SER A 94 -17.15 25.16 10.02
N ALA A 95 -16.37 25.49 11.06
CA ALA A 95 -15.35 24.59 11.58
C ALA A 95 -15.90 23.24 12.06
N PRO A 96 -17.03 23.20 12.80
CA PRO A 96 -17.51 21.94 13.32
C PRO A 96 -17.94 20.97 12.21
N PHE A 97 -18.39 21.46 11.04
CA PHE A 97 -18.82 20.61 9.91
C PHE A 97 -17.65 19.76 9.40
N TRP A 98 -16.54 20.43 9.10
CA TRP A 98 -15.35 19.77 8.59
C TRP A 98 -14.71 18.86 9.65
N ILE A 99 -14.71 19.27 10.92
CA ILE A 99 -14.23 18.43 12.02
C ILE A 99 -15.07 17.14 12.12
N ALA A 100 -16.39 17.23 11.95
CA ALA A 100 -17.27 16.06 11.99
C ALA A 100 -17.06 15.08 10.84
N LEU A 101 -16.50 15.53 9.71
CA LEU A 101 -16.09 14.67 8.60
C LEU A 101 -14.68 14.09 8.82
N PHE A 102 -13.79 14.82 9.49
CA PHE A 102 -12.42 14.39 9.80
C PHE A 102 -12.38 13.32 10.90
N ILE A 103 -13.04 13.58 12.04
CA ILE A 103 -12.89 12.79 13.28
C ILE A 103 -13.27 11.31 13.10
N PRO A 104 -14.40 10.93 12.49
CA PRO A 104 -14.79 9.52 12.43
C PRO A 104 -13.75 8.64 11.74
N ALA A 105 -13.23 9.08 10.59
CA ALA A 105 -12.27 8.31 9.80
C ALA A 105 -10.93 8.14 10.55
N ILE A 106 -10.39 9.21 11.13
CA ILE A 106 -9.14 9.10 11.90
C ILE A 106 -9.33 8.28 13.17
N SER A 107 -10.46 8.43 13.87
CA SER A 107 -10.74 7.68 15.10
C SER A 107 -10.85 6.18 14.86
N VAL A 108 -11.51 5.74 13.78
CA VAL A 108 -11.61 4.31 13.45
C VAL A 108 -10.22 3.70 13.26
N ILE A 109 -9.33 4.38 12.54
CA ILE A 109 -7.97 3.86 12.30
C ILE A 109 -7.07 4.01 13.53
N THR A 110 -7.26 5.04 14.37
CA THR A 110 -6.59 5.11 15.66
C THR A 110 -6.98 3.94 16.55
N VAL A 111 -8.28 3.59 16.59
CA VAL A 111 -8.77 2.41 17.29
C VAL A 111 -8.21 1.13 16.67
N GLN A 112 -8.08 1.05 15.34
CA GLN A 112 -7.38 -0.07 14.70
C GLN A 112 -5.94 -0.21 15.20
N GLY A 113 -5.22 0.90 15.35
CA GLY A 113 -3.87 0.94 15.93
C GLY A 113 -3.77 0.40 17.36
N PHE A 114 -4.91 0.30 18.08
CA PHE A 114 -4.98 -0.39 19.36
C PHE A 114 -5.04 -1.90 19.21
N PHE A 115 -5.74 -2.43 18.20
CA PHE A 115 -5.91 -3.87 17.99
C PHE A 115 -4.78 -4.49 17.17
N SER A 116 -4.17 -3.74 16.26
CA SER A 116 -3.09 -4.23 15.41
C SER A 116 -2.23 -3.06 14.91
N ASP A 117 -1.21 -3.38 14.09
CA ASP A 117 -0.48 -2.36 13.35
C ASP A 117 -1.42 -1.64 12.38
N ALA A 118 -1.39 -0.30 12.40
CA ALA A 118 -2.17 0.54 11.51
C ALA A 118 -1.24 1.33 10.58
N ASN A 119 -1.38 1.12 9.27
CA ASN A 119 -0.56 1.85 8.31
C ASN A 119 -0.92 3.34 8.30
N ALA A 120 0.10 4.20 8.25
CA ALA A 120 -0.08 5.65 8.31
C ALA A 120 -0.99 6.19 7.19
N ASN A 121 -0.99 5.56 6.00
CA ASN A 121 -1.82 5.94 4.87
C ASN A 121 -3.32 5.60 5.03
N TRP A 122 -3.70 4.75 5.99
CA TRP A 122 -5.09 4.33 6.17
C TRP A 122 -6.01 5.49 6.64
N ALA A 123 -5.44 6.54 7.23
CA ALA A 123 -6.19 7.73 7.62
C ALA A 123 -6.51 8.68 6.43
N ILE A 124 -6.20 8.32 5.18
CA ILE A 124 -6.31 9.27 4.05
C ILE A 124 -7.69 9.90 3.90
N ALA A 125 -8.76 9.17 4.21
CA ALA A 125 -10.14 9.67 4.14
C ALA A 125 -10.43 10.82 5.12
N SER A 126 -9.64 10.94 6.19
CA SER A 126 -9.77 12.03 7.16
C SER A 126 -9.19 13.35 6.62
N TRP A 127 -8.15 13.31 5.77
CA TRP A 127 -7.41 14.52 5.42
C TRP A 127 -8.14 15.54 4.54
N PRO A 128 -8.93 15.17 3.52
CA PRO A 128 -9.64 16.14 2.69
C PRO A 128 -10.47 17.17 3.46
N PRO A 129 -11.36 16.80 4.41
CA PRO A 129 -12.11 17.79 5.17
C PRO A 129 -11.21 18.66 6.06
N ALA A 130 -10.13 18.11 6.61
CA ALA A 130 -9.18 18.88 7.41
C ALA A 130 -8.38 19.89 6.57
N VAL A 131 -8.03 19.53 5.33
CA VAL A 131 -7.39 20.42 4.35
C VAL A 131 -8.33 21.56 3.97
N VAL A 132 -9.59 21.26 3.62
CA VAL A 132 -10.57 22.29 3.24
C VAL A 132 -10.84 23.26 4.40
N LEU A 133 -11.00 22.73 5.62
CA LEU A 133 -11.12 23.55 6.84
C LEU A 133 -9.93 24.50 6.99
N THR A 134 -8.72 23.94 6.90
CA THR A 134 -7.48 24.68 7.11
C THR A 134 -7.33 25.78 6.07
N ALA A 135 -7.47 25.45 4.79
CA ALA A 135 -7.37 26.41 3.69
C ALA A 135 -8.40 27.53 3.80
N GLY A 136 -9.67 27.20 4.09
CA GLY A 136 -10.75 28.18 4.17
C GLY A 136 -10.60 29.17 5.33
N LEU A 137 -10.05 28.73 6.46
CA LEU A 137 -9.91 29.55 7.67
C LEU A 137 -8.53 30.22 7.80
N LEU A 138 -7.52 29.73 7.09
CA LEU A 138 -6.18 30.32 7.05
C LEU A 138 -6.21 31.75 6.46
N ALA A 139 -7.14 32.04 5.55
CA ALA A 139 -7.32 33.36 4.98
C ALA A 139 -7.76 34.42 6.01
N ALA A 140 -8.36 34.01 7.13
CA ALA A 140 -8.70 34.90 8.24
C ALA A 140 -7.57 35.05 9.27
N MET A 141 -6.42 34.39 9.06
CA MET A 141 -5.27 34.45 9.94
C MET A 141 -4.22 35.45 9.44
N ALA A 142 -3.33 35.86 10.36
CA ALA A 142 -2.19 36.72 10.08
C ALA A 142 -1.30 36.13 8.96
N THR A 143 -0.73 37.00 8.12
CA THR A 143 0.08 36.64 6.95
C THR A 143 1.21 35.65 7.26
N ARG A 144 1.82 35.74 8.45
CA ARG A 144 2.85 34.80 8.91
C ARG A 144 2.43 33.33 8.83
N TRP A 145 1.15 33.02 9.12
CA TRP A 145 0.64 31.65 9.08
C TRP A 145 0.54 31.12 7.64
N ARG A 146 0.25 32.00 6.69
CA ARG A 146 0.27 31.67 5.25
C ARG A 146 1.68 31.41 4.78
N GLN A 147 2.65 32.22 5.23
CA GLN A 147 4.07 32.00 4.93
C GLN A 147 4.56 30.65 5.48
N VAL A 148 4.19 30.29 6.72
CA VAL A 148 4.52 28.97 7.31
C VAL A 148 3.87 27.84 6.52
N MET A 149 2.60 27.99 6.10
CA MET A 149 1.91 27.01 5.27
C MET A 149 2.62 26.82 3.92
N THR A 150 2.95 27.92 3.23
CA THR A 150 3.67 27.88 1.96
C THR A 150 5.04 27.21 2.11
N ALA A 151 5.79 27.55 3.17
CA ALA A 151 7.07 26.90 3.48
C ALA A 151 6.88 25.39 3.74
N GLY A 152 5.86 25.01 4.50
CA GLY A 152 5.53 23.60 4.76
C GLY A 152 5.20 22.83 3.50
N ILE A 153 4.35 23.39 2.61
CA ILE A 153 4.02 22.79 1.32
C ILE A 153 5.27 22.66 0.44
N ALA A 154 6.11 23.70 0.38
CA ALA A 154 7.34 23.67 -0.40
C ALA A 154 8.32 22.60 0.10
N ILE A 155 8.50 22.49 1.42
CA ILE A 155 9.34 21.46 2.04
C ILE A 155 8.79 20.06 1.76
N ASN A 156 7.50 19.83 1.97
CA ASN A 156 6.87 18.53 1.70
C ASN A 156 7.00 18.15 0.23
N THR A 157 6.80 19.11 -0.68
CA THR A 157 6.97 18.91 -2.13
C THR A 157 8.42 18.58 -2.47
N GLY A 158 9.38 19.30 -1.89
CA GLY A 158 10.81 19.02 -2.06
C GLY A 158 11.19 17.62 -1.58
N LEU A 159 10.74 17.23 -0.38
CA LEU A 159 10.97 15.89 0.17
C LEU A 159 10.33 14.80 -0.71
N MET A 160 9.10 15.01 -1.18
CA MET A 160 8.43 14.11 -2.12
C MET A 160 9.24 13.94 -3.40
N LEU A 161 9.73 15.04 -4.00
CA LEU A 161 10.55 14.99 -5.21
C LEU A 161 11.87 14.25 -4.97
N VAL A 162 12.53 14.47 -3.83
CA VAL A 162 13.74 13.73 -3.45
C VAL A 162 13.46 12.24 -3.35
N VAL A 163 12.39 11.84 -2.65
CA VAL A 163 12.00 10.42 -2.53
C VAL A 163 11.64 9.82 -3.88
N LEU A 164 10.93 10.56 -4.73
CA LEU A 164 10.56 10.11 -6.08
C LEU A 164 11.81 9.86 -6.94
N VAL A 165 12.72 10.83 -7.01
CA VAL A 165 13.97 10.70 -7.77
C VAL A 165 14.84 9.57 -7.21
N ALA A 166 14.97 9.49 -5.88
CA ALA A 166 15.73 8.40 -5.24
C ALA A 166 15.15 7.02 -5.52
N SER A 167 13.82 6.92 -5.62
CA SER A 167 13.12 5.68 -5.98
C SER A 167 13.40 5.29 -7.43
N MET A 168 13.38 6.26 -8.36
CA MET A 168 13.71 6.03 -9.77
C MET A 168 15.16 5.62 -9.97
N MET A 169 16.08 6.24 -9.23
CA MET A 169 17.51 5.92 -9.27
C MET A 169 17.88 4.66 -8.47
N GLY A 170 16.96 4.16 -7.63
CA GLY A 170 17.24 3.11 -6.66
C GLY A 170 18.30 3.48 -5.64
N SER A 171 18.56 4.77 -5.37
CA SER A 171 19.64 5.23 -4.48
C SER A 171 19.47 6.70 -4.09
N LEU A 172 19.96 7.09 -2.90
CA LEU A 172 20.12 8.49 -2.49
C LEU A 172 21.51 9.04 -2.85
N GLY A 173 22.29 8.31 -3.66
CA GLY A 173 23.67 8.65 -3.96
C GLY A 173 24.52 8.64 -2.69
N PRO A 174 25.34 9.68 -2.44
CA PRO A 174 26.20 9.77 -1.25
C PRO A 174 25.43 9.74 0.08
N LEU A 175 24.13 10.06 0.08
CA LEU A 175 23.28 10.08 1.28
C LEU A 175 22.62 8.72 1.56
N THR A 176 22.93 7.68 0.79
CA THR A 176 22.33 6.35 0.99
C THR A 176 22.79 5.77 2.33
N PRO A 177 21.88 5.52 3.28
CA PRO A 177 22.26 4.96 4.57
C PRO A 177 22.72 3.52 4.42
N ALA A 178 23.49 3.01 5.40
CA ALA A 178 23.97 1.62 5.39
C ALA A 178 22.84 0.57 5.40
N SER A 179 21.67 0.93 5.92
CA SER A 179 20.46 0.10 5.83
C SER A 179 19.95 -0.05 4.39
N ASP A 180 20.22 0.94 3.55
CA ASP A 180 19.89 1.02 2.13
C ASP A 180 18.45 0.61 1.81
N PRO A 181 17.47 1.51 2.03
CA PRO A 181 16.06 1.20 1.81
C PRO A 181 15.75 0.88 0.34
N PHE A 182 16.55 1.39 -0.60
CA PHE A 182 16.34 1.20 -2.04
C PHE A 182 16.98 -0.06 -2.60
N ARG A 183 17.76 -0.82 -1.82
CA ARG A 183 18.40 -2.08 -2.25
C ARG A 183 17.42 -3.09 -2.90
N ARG A 184 16.14 -3.04 -2.52
CA ARG A 184 15.10 -3.92 -3.10
C ARG A 184 14.81 -3.61 -4.57
N LEU A 185 15.15 -2.43 -5.06
CA LEU A 185 14.90 -1.96 -6.43
C LEU A 185 16.05 -2.25 -7.41
N ARG A 186 17.26 -2.56 -6.92
CA ARG A 186 18.46 -2.71 -7.77
C ARG A 186 18.62 -4.12 -8.35
N HIS A 187 19.38 -4.17 -9.44
CA HIS A 187 19.93 -5.37 -10.11
C HIS A 187 18.91 -6.38 -10.64
N TRP A 188 17.65 -5.97 -10.82
CA TRP A 188 16.64 -6.86 -11.41
C TRP A 188 16.86 -7.09 -12.90
N ASP A 189 17.42 -6.10 -13.60
CA ASP A 189 17.93 -6.21 -14.97
C ASP A 189 18.99 -7.31 -15.11
N ALA A 190 19.99 -7.33 -14.21
CA ALA A 190 21.05 -8.34 -14.22
C ALA A 190 20.51 -9.74 -13.89
N HIS A 191 19.64 -9.84 -12.88
CA HIS A 191 18.94 -11.10 -12.56
C HIS A 191 18.09 -11.61 -13.74
N ALA A 192 17.41 -10.70 -14.45
CA ALA A 192 16.62 -11.06 -15.61
C ALA A 192 17.50 -11.51 -16.78
N ALA A 193 18.64 -10.86 -17.03
CA ALA A 193 19.59 -11.28 -18.05
C ALA A 193 20.13 -12.71 -17.78
N ASP A 194 20.54 -12.99 -16.54
CA ASP A 194 20.99 -14.33 -16.13
C ASP A 194 19.87 -15.37 -16.29
N LEU A 195 18.64 -15.00 -15.90
CA LEU A 195 17.46 -15.86 -16.03
C LEU A 195 17.11 -16.13 -17.49
N MET A 196 17.23 -15.14 -18.37
CA MET A 196 16.94 -15.30 -19.80
C MET A 196 18.01 -16.15 -20.50
N ALA A 197 19.28 -15.97 -20.15
CA ALA A 197 20.36 -16.85 -20.60
C ALA A 197 20.10 -18.30 -20.16
N PHE A 198 19.67 -18.49 -18.92
CA PHE A 198 19.32 -19.81 -18.40
C PHE A 198 18.08 -20.41 -19.10
N ALA A 199 16.99 -19.65 -19.21
CA ALA A 199 15.73 -20.13 -19.77
C ALA A 199 15.87 -20.47 -21.27
N SER A 200 16.59 -19.64 -22.03
CA SER A 200 16.85 -19.89 -23.46
C SER A 200 17.68 -21.15 -23.69
N ALA A 201 18.70 -21.41 -22.87
CA ALA A 201 19.51 -22.62 -22.95
C ALA A 201 18.72 -23.91 -22.69
N HIS A 202 17.58 -23.82 -21.99
CA HIS A 202 16.72 -24.95 -21.65
C HIS A 202 15.35 -24.91 -22.34
N THR A 203 15.17 -24.02 -23.33
CA THR A 203 13.92 -23.84 -24.09
C THR A 203 12.66 -23.62 -23.23
N ALA A 204 12.83 -23.11 -22.01
CA ALA A 204 11.73 -22.81 -21.12
C ALA A 204 11.13 -21.44 -21.43
N THR A 205 9.82 -21.38 -21.68
CA THR A 205 9.09 -20.13 -21.97
C THR A 205 8.29 -19.63 -20.77
N THR A 206 8.25 -20.40 -19.68
CA THR A 206 7.50 -20.09 -18.47
C THR A 206 8.42 -20.04 -17.25
N ILE A 207 8.31 -18.95 -16.50
CA ILE A 207 8.96 -18.75 -15.21
C ILE A 207 7.90 -18.83 -14.13
N VAL A 208 8.14 -19.68 -13.15
CA VAL A 208 7.31 -19.80 -11.95
C VAL A 208 8.03 -19.12 -10.80
N THR A 209 7.30 -18.36 -9.99
CA THR A 209 7.81 -17.71 -8.79
C THR A 209 6.91 -18.03 -7.61
N GLU A 210 7.40 -17.85 -6.39
CA GLU A 210 6.61 -18.08 -5.16
C GLU A 210 6.22 -16.78 -4.47
N ARG A 211 6.82 -15.66 -4.87
CA ARG A 211 6.63 -14.36 -4.22
C ARG A 211 6.13 -13.34 -5.22
N ARG A 212 4.99 -12.70 -4.91
CA ARG A 212 4.44 -11.58 -5.69
C ARG A 212 5.45 -10.47 -6.01
N GLY A 213 6.38 -10.20 -5.08
CA GLY A 213 7.41 -9.19 -5.26
C GLY A 213 8.50 -9.56 -6.26
N THR A 214 8.77 -10.86 -6.45
CA THR A 214 9.67 -11.39 -7.48
C THR A 214 8.94 -11.43 -8.82
N ALA A 215 7.71 -11.96 -8.85
CA ALA A 215 6.85 -11.96 -10.03
C ALA A 215 6.73 -10.57 -10.66
N ALA A 216 6.36 -9.56 -9.88
CA ALA A 216 6.16 -8.19 -10.35
C ALA A 216 7.37 -7.63 -11.09
N LYS A 217 8.57 -7.91 -10.60
CA LYS A 217 9.81 -7.35 -11.13
C LYS A 217 10.30 -8.13 -12.32
N LEU A 218 10.19 -9.46 -12.30
CA LEU A 218 10.51 -10.26 -13.47
C LEU A 218 9.52 -9.97 -14.62
N ILE A 219 8.22 -9.78 -14.34
CA ILE A 219 7.23 -9.37 -15.36
C ILE A 219 7.67 -8.08 -16.04
N TRP A 220 8.14 -7.12 -15.26
CA TRP A 220 8.68 -5.90 -15.82
C TRP A 220 9.94 -6.19 -16.64
N GLU A 221 10.98 -6.79 -16.07
CA GLU A 221 12.27 -6.94 -16.75
C GLU A 221 12.24 -7.87 -17.97
N THR A 222 11.36 -8.87 -17.97
CA THR A 222 11.24 -9.85 -19.07
C THR A 222 10.16 -9.48 -20.08
N ARG A 223 9.52 -8.30 -19.96
CA ARG A 223 8.39 -7.85 -20.80
C ARG A 223 8.65 -7.90 -22.33
N HIS A 224 9.91 -7.85 -22.75
CA HIS A 224 10.31 -7.89 -24.17
C HIS A 224 10.71 -9.28 -24.67
N TYR A 225 10.78 -10.28 -23.78
CA TYR A 225 11.25 -11.63 -24.09
C TYR A 225 10.12 -12.62 -24.40
N GLY A 226 8.85 -12.20 -24.28
CA GLY A 226 7.71 -13.09 -24.50
C GLY A 226 7.55 -14.19 -23.45
N MET A 227 8.17 -14.03 -22.27
CA MET A 227 8.09 -15.00 -21.18
C MET A 227 6.74 -14.93 -20.48
N THR A 228 6.19 -16.09 -20.14
CA THR A 228 5.04 -16.18 -19.24
C THR A 228 5.55 -16.27 -17.80
N ILE A 229 5.05 -15.42 -16.91
CA ILE A 229 5.40 -15.43 -15.49
C ILE A 229 4.18 -15.78 -14.68
N GLU A 230 4.31 -16.82 -13.87
CA GLU A 230 3.25 -17.36 -13.05
C GLU A 230 3.71 -17.43 -11.58
N LEU A 231 2.73 -17.37 -10.67
CA LEU A 231 2.92 -17.36 -9.24
C LEU A 231 2.29 -18.63 -8.65
N VAL A 232 3.04 -19.35 -7.83
CA VAL A 232 2.53 -20.53 -7.12
C VAL A 232 1.38 -20.10 -6.20
N ASP A 233 0.22 -20.72 -6.40
CA ASP A 233 -0.95 -20.61 -5.52
C ASP A 233 -1.16 -21.97 -4.83
N ALA A 234 -0.69 -22.08 -3.58
CA ALA A 234 -0.63 -23.36 -2.87
C ALA A 234 -1.98 -23.80 -2.29
N ASN A 235 -2.89 -22.87 -2.00
CA ASN A 235 -4.17 -23.15 -1.35
C ASN A 235 -5.38 -22.98 -2.30
N GLY A 236 -5.15 -22.54 -3.53
CA GLY A 236 -6.18 -22.30 -4.54
C GLY A 236 -7.07 -21.09 -4.22
N ILE A 237 -6.69 -20.30 -3.21
CA ILE A 237 -7.39 -19.11 -2.77
C ILE A 237 -6.45 -17.93 -2.99
N ALA A 238 -6.71 -17.15 -4.04
CA ALA A 238 -5.89 -15.98 -4.32
C ALA A 238 -5.86 -15.00 -3.14
N GLU A 239 -4.71 -14.89 -2.47
CA GLU A 239 -4.46 -13.97 -1.35
C GLU A 239 -3.99 -12.61 -1.87
N ASN A 240 -3.50 -12.57 -3.10
CA ASN A 240 -3.10 -11.35 -3.75
C ASN A 240 -3.43 -11.33 -5.25
N HIS A 241 -3.36 -10.14 -5.83
CA HIS A 241 -3.69 -9.90 -7.23
C HIS A 241 -2.82 -10.70 -8.23
N PHE A 242 -1.59 -11.05 -7.87
CA PHE A 242 -0.73 -11.85 -8.75
C PHE A 242 -1.19 -13.32 -8.79
N GLU A 243 -1.56 -13.92 -7.66
CA GLU A 243 -2.19 -15.26 -7.67
C GLU A 243 -3.51 -15.24 -8.45
N GLN A 244 -4.30 -14.17 -8.34
CA GLN A 244 -5.56 -14.07 -9.07
C GLN A 244 -5.38 -13.97 -10.60
N ARG A 245 -4.40 -13.21 -11.08
CA ARG A 245 -4.22 -12.93 -12.52
C ARG A 245 -3.16 -13.77 -13.22
N HIS A 246 -2.18 -14.25 -12.46
CA HIS A 246 -1.05 -15.03 -12.95
C HIS A 246 -0.86 -16.32 -12.13
N PRO A 247 -1.92 -17.10 -11.84
CA PRO A 247 -1.75 -18.34 -11.11
C PRO A 247 -0.93 -19.32 -11.95
N TRP A 248 0.00 -20.02 -11.31
CA TRP A 248 0.64 -21.16 -11.94
C TRP A 248 -0.38 -22.27 -12.19
N ARG A 249 -0.39 -22.76 -13.42
CA ARG A 249 -1.24 -23.88 -13.84
C ARG A 249 -0.41 -24.89 -14.63
N PRO A 250 -0.37 -26.17 -14.21
CA PRO A 250 0.29 -27.22 -14.96
C PRO A 250 -0.30 -27.32 -16.39
N SER A 251 0.58 -27.43 -17.37
CA SER A 251 0.27 -27.50 -18.80
C SER A 251 1.33 -28.30 -19.59
N SER A 252 2.00 -29.25 -18.92
CA SER A 252 2.92 -30.22 -19.53
C SER A 252 4.10 -29.59 -20.28
N ARG A 253 4.64 -28.48 -19.75
CA ARG A 253 5.76 -27.72 -20.33
C ARG A 253 6.99 -27.72 -19.42
N ALA A 254 8.11 -27.26 -19.98
CA ALA A 254 9.30 -26.92 -19.21
C ALA A 254 9.09 -25.58 -18.50
N ILE A 255 9.46 -25.53 -17.22
CA ILE A 255 9.35 -24.33 -16.38
C ILE A 255 10.67 -24.04 -15.68
N VAL A 256 10.90 -22.77 -15.37
CA VAL A 256 11.98 -22.35 -14.48
C VAL A 256 11.37 -21.80 -13.19
N LEU A 257 11.56 -22.48 -12.07
CA LEU A 257 11.23 -21.93 -10.76
C LEU A 257 12.36 -20.99 -10.31
N VAL A 258 11.97 -19.79 -9.90
CA VAL A 258 12.86 -18.76 -9.38
C VAL A 258 12.52 -18.48 -7.92
N ASN A 259 13.44 -18.84 -7.02
CA ASN A 259 13.31 -18.58 -5.59
C ASN A 259 14.68 -18.19 -4.98
N GLU A 260 14.71 -17.98 -3.66
CA GLU A 260 15.94 -17.68 -2.90
C GLU A 260 16.51 -18.95 -2.21
N GLU A 261 15.82 -20.09 -2.35
CA GLU A 261 16.10 -21.34 -1.62
C GLU A 261 17.03 -22.28 -2.39
N SER A 262 17.82 -23.07 -1.65
CA SER A 262 18.77 -24.03 -2.24
C SER A 262 18.10 -25.24 -2.89
N LEU A 263 16.84 -25.52 -2.54
CA LEU A 263 16.03 -26.59 -3.11
C LEU A 263 14.75 -26.01 -3.72
N PRO A 264 14.23 -26.62 -4.80
CA PRO A 264 12.95 -26.20 -5.34
C PRO A 264 11.83 -26.59 -4.37
N SER A 265 10.83 -25.72 -4.23
CA SER A 265 9.62 -26.10 -3.51
C SER A 265 8.90 -27.23 -4.25
N PRO A 266 8.29 -28.19 -3.52
CA PRO A 266 7.51 -29.24 -4.16
C PRO A 266 6.31 -28.61 -4.87
N LEU A 267 6.20 -28.84 -6.18
CA LEU A 267 5.05 -28.48 -6.99
C LEU A 267 4.44 -29.77 -7.52
N ASP A 268 3.16 -29.98 -7.26
CA ASP A 268 2.46 -31.19 -7.68
C ASP A 268 2.51 -31.33 -9.20
N GLY A 269 2.89 -32.52 -9.67
CA GLY A 269 3.04 -32.78 -11.11
C GLY A 269 4.27 -32.12 -11.74
N VAL A 270 5.25 -31.63 -10.97
CA VAL A 270 6.54 -31.15 -11.52
C VAL A 270 7.68 -32.08 -11.11
N THR A 271 8.40 -32.58 -12.11
CA THR A 271 9.68 -33.26 -11.90
C THR A 271 10.82 -32.27 -12.04
N TRP A 272 11.62 -32.10 -10.99
CA TRP A 272 12.77 -31.19 -10.97
C TRP A 272 14.03 -31.88 -11.50
N ALA A 273 14.71 -31.24 -12.45
CA ALA A 273 16.06 -31.62 -12.88
C ALA A 273 17.16 -31.10 -11.92
N GLY A 274 16.77 -30.31 -10.89
CA GLY A 274 17.64 -29.76 -9.86
C GLY A 274 18.02 -28.28 -10.05
N VAL A 275 18.92 -27.77 -9.19
CA VAL A 275 19.50 -26.43 -9.30
C VAL A 275 20.50 -26.44 -10.45
N MET A 276 20.18 -25.75 -11.53
CA MET A 276 21.04 -25.74 -12.73
C MET A 276 21.79 -24.42 -12.87
N ALA A 277 21.34 -23.36 -12.20
CA ALA A 277 22.04 -22.07 -12.17
C ALA A 277 21.67 -21.21 -10.95
N ALA A 278 22.46 -20.18 -10.71
CA ALA A 278 22.17 -19.14 -9.73
C ALA A 278 22.61 -17.78 -10.26
N SER A 279 21.92 -16.73 -9.83
CA SER A 279 22.24 -15.34 -10.12
C SER A 279 22.44 -14.60 -8.80
N ASP A 280 23.66 -14.14 -8.54
CA ASP A 280 24.02 -13.47 -7.28
C ASP A 280 24.58 -12.08 -7.58
N HIS A 281 23.85 -11.06 -7.15
CA HIS A 281 24.21 -9.66 -7.37
C HIS A 281 24.20 -8.89 -6.05
N ARG A 282 25.26 -8.11 -5.82
CA ARG A 282 25.39 -7.26 -4.63
C ARG A 282 24.40 -6.09 -4.71
N ILE A 283 23.41 -6.07 -3.82
CA ILE A 283 22.35 -5.04 -3.82
C ILE A 283 22.62 -3.88 -2.85
N SER A 284 23.50 -4.07 -1.87
CA SER A 284 23.99 -3.02 -0.99
C SER A 284 25.39 -3.35 -0.45
N SER A 285 25.98 -2.44 0.32
CA SER A 285 27.31 -2.66 0.92
C SER A 285 27.38 -3.90 1.82
N LYS A 286 26.26 -4.34 2.42
CA LYS A 286 26.21 -5.48 3.34
C LYS A 286 25.34 -6.64 2.88
N ARG A 287 24.70 -6.56 1.71
CA ARG A 287 23.77 -7.59 1.23
C ARG A 287 23.91 -7.85 -0.27
N SER A 288 23.77 -9.11 -0.63
CA SER A 288 23.51 -9.56 -2.01
C SER A 288 22.13 -10.20 -2.11
N ARG A 289 21.59 -10.26 -3.32
CA ARG A 289 20.42 -11.08 -3.64
C ARG A 289 20.93 -12.25 -4.48
N ALA A 290 20.70 -13.46 -3.99
CA ALA A 290 20.92 -14.68 -4.73
C ALA A 290 19.57 -15.26 -5.14
N LEU A 291 19.34 -15.42 -6.44
CA LEU A 291 18.22 -16.15 -6.99
C LEU A 291 18.71 -17.50 -7.52
N ARG A 292 17.97 -18.57 -7.23
CA ARG A 292 18.24 -19.92 -7.72
C ARG A 292 17.26 -20.25 -8.83
N PHE A 293 17.77 -20.87 -9.89
CA PHE A 293 16.99 -21.28 -11.05
C PHE A 293 16.90 -22.81 -11.06
N HIS A 294 15.69 -23.31 -10.86
CA HIS A 294 15.40 -24.74 -10.84
C HIS A 294 14.63 -25.10 -12.11
N LEU A 295 15.18 -26.02 -12.89
CA LEU A 295 14.50 -26.49 -14.10
C LEU A 295 13.52 -27.59 -13.72
N GLY A 296 12.25 -27.38 -14.04
CA GLY A 296 11.18 -28.33 -13.84
C GLY A 296 10.55 -28.74 -15.17
N ARG A 297 10.00 -29.95 -15.21
CA ARG A 297 9.11 -30.39 -16.28
C ARG A 297 7.78 -30.79 -15.67
N GLU A 298 6.71 -30.16 -16.13
CA GLU A 298 5.35 -30.49 -15.74
C GLU A 298 4.95 -31.83 -16.39
N ALA A 299 4.26 -32.67 -15.63
CA ALA A 299 3.70 -33.93 -16.08
C ALA A 299 2.59 -33.69 -17.13
N GLU A 300 2.32 -34.72 -17.93
CA GLU A 300 1.14 -34.80 -18.80
C GLU A 300 -0.16 -34.88 -18.00
#